data_AF-M3UZ43-F1
#
_entry.id   AF-M3UZ43-F1
#
_cell.length_a   1.000
_cell.length_b   1.000
_cell.length_c   1.000
_cell.angle_alpha   90.00
_cell.angle_beta   90.00
_cell.angle_gamma   90.00
#
_symmetry.space_group_name_H-M   'P 1'
#
loop_
_entity.id
_entity.type
_entity.pdbx_description
1 polymer ?
#
loop_
_entity_poly.entity_id
_entity_poly.type
_entity_poly.pdbx_seq_one_letter_code
_entity_poly.pdbx_strand_id
1 'polypeptide(L)'
;MAITYFGTQGTVTESTGAGRWARAGVPFMVRTPDDFKVTAVTGLQRTVQVAAGSALVCGVSTVETAARQLQLAANTGSQVRLDLVVLRLVWAGLGASTAVLDIKQGTPGAVNPPTPTRTPGTVYEAPLAVVRMAPNTGQLTGSAVFPIAPYGGKGGPLHTLQAQWIQLVDAPVGTELVTDTNAWRYRRLTDGSWSIIESNLQPWSTWAPQLTSAGGGNVVLGTGGIMVGRYKIIRNMLYGEFEIRKGTSGSDFRWGNISVALPAPVGTYTTDRWCPAHLATPATGLMDWRAQVLCSSGSTSGLIFAASSSVDVRMRAWRSAASSPAQPDTGYPRIVNQYTEGLVVTGQLRYIVD
;
A
#
# COMPACT_ATOMS: atom_id res chain seq x y z
N MET A 1 -17.41 40.10 7.10
CA MET A 1 -16.36 39.05 7.16
C MET A 1 -15.11 39.65 6.56
N ALA A 2 -14.07 39.93 7.34
CA ALA A 2 -12.84 40.54 6.82
C ALA A 2 -11.94 39.45 6.24
N ILE A 3 -11.56 39.58 4.97
CA ILE A 3 -10.56 38.73 4.33
C ILE A 3 -9.19 39.30 4.70
N THR A 4 -8.46 38.60 5.56
CA THR A 4 -7.09 38.98 5.95
C THR A 4 -6.12 38.38 4.94
N TYR A 5 -5.32 39.22 4.28
CA TYR A 5 -4.24 38.78 3.39
C TYR A 5 -2.88 38.90 4.10
N PHE A 6 -1.94 38.02 3.75
CA PHE A 6 -0.57 38.07 4.23
C PHE A 6 0.37 38.27 3.03
N GLY A 7 0.67 39.53 2.70
CA GLY A 7 1.63 39.92 1.64
C GLY A 7 3.03 40.27 2.18
N THR A 8 3.94 40.72 1.32
CA THR A 8 5.30 41.16 1.66
C THR A 8 5.44 42.68 1.84
N GLN A 9 4.34 43.43 1.95
CA GLN A 9 4.40 44.90 2.13
C GLN A 9 4.74 45.33 3.58
N GLY A 10 5.33 44.45 4.41
CA GLY A 10 5.70 44.75 5.80
C GLY A 10 6.75 43.79 6.36
N THR A 11 7.21 44.06 7.59
CA THR A 11 8.22 43.24 8.28
C THR A 11 7.70 41.84 8.57
N VAL A 12 8.39 40.82 8.08
CA VAL A 12 8.10 39.41 8.39
C VAL A 12 9.00 38.97 9.55
N THR A 13 8.40 38.66 10.70
CA THR A 13 9.12 38.05 11.82
C THR A 13 9.43 36.58 11.53
N GLU A 14 10.41 36.01 12.23
CA GLU A 14 10.71 34.58 12.15
C GLU A 14 9.48 33.71 12.48
N SER A 15 8.67 34.12 13.46
CA SER A 15 7.42 33.43 13.82
C SER A 15 6.39 33.44 12.69
N THR A 16 6.25 34.58 12.00
CA THR A 16 5.36 34.69 10.83
C THR A 16 5.90 33.86 9.67
N GLY A 17 7.22 33.85 9.47
CA GLY A 17 7.89 33.01 8.47
C GLY A 17 7.64 31.51 8.72
N ALA A 18 7.74 31.06 9.96
CA ALA A 18 7.50 29.67 10.34
C ALA A 18 6.08 29.22 10.01
N GLY A 19 5.08 30.05 10.31
CA GLY A 19 3.69 29.79 9.97
C GLY A 19 3.43 29.70 8.46
N ARG A 20 4.16 30.48 7.64
CA ARG A 20 4.08 30.41 6.17
C ARG A 20 4.71 29.12 5.63
N TRP A 21 5.91 28.78 6.10
CA TRP A 21 6.63 27.59 5.65
C TRP A 21 5.91 26.29 5.99
N ALA A 22 5.31 26.19 7.18
CA ALA A 22 4.52 25.03 7.58
C ALA A 22 3.31 24.77 6.65
N ARG A 23 2.86 25.79 5.89
CA ARG A 23 1.78 25.64 4.88
C ARG A 23 2.33 25.39 3.47
N ALA A 24 3.48 25.97 3.15
CA ALA A 24 4.07 25.90 1.81
C ALA A 24 4.80 24.58 1.52
N GLY A 25 5.26 23.89 2.56
CA GLY A 25 6.00 22.63 2.41
C GLY A 25 5.88 21.73 3.62
N VAL A 26 6.81 20.78 3.72
CA VAL A 26 6.87 19.86 4.86
C VAL A 26 7.40 20.60 6.10
N PRO A 27 6.65 20.62 7.23
CA PRO A 27 7.06 21.34 8.43
C PRO A 27 8.37 20.82 9.04
N PHE A 28 8.69 19.53 8.89
CA PHE A 28 9.92 18.97 9.43
C PHE A 28 10.53 17.93 8.50
N MET A 29 11.83 18.04 8.27
CA MET A 29 12.63 16.97 7.65
C MET A 29 14.11 17.08 8.03
N VAL A 30 14.78 15.95 8.14
CA VAL A 30 16.24 15.87 8.20
C VAL A 30 16.82 15.72 6.80
N ARG A 31 18.08 16.12 6.60
CA ARG A 31 18.70 16.12 5.27
C ARG A 31 19.00 14.71 4.76
N THR A 32 19.46 13.82 5.63
CA THR A 32 19.81 12.43 5.34
C THR A 32 19.29 11.53 6.45
N PRO A 33 19.12 10.20 6.23
CA PRO A 33 18.64 9.29 7.27
C PRO A 33 19.56 9.19 8.50
N ASP A 34 20.80 9.69 8.42
CA ASP A 34 21.75 9.68 9.52
C ASP A 34 21.82 11.01 10.29
N ASP A 35 21.27 12.09 9.73
CA ASP A 35 21.19 13.40 10.41
C ASP A 35 20.17 13.32 11.56
N PHE A 36 20.56 13.73 12.78
CA PHE A 36 19.73 13.64 14.00
C PHE A 36 19.23 12.23 14.35
N LYS A 37 19.86 11.19 13.82
CA LYS A 37 19.49 9.80 14.08
C LYS A 37 19.67 9.48 15.57
N VAL A 38 18.63 8.89 16.15
CA VAL A 38 18.62 8.48 17.56
C VAL A 38 18.99 7.00 17.67
N THR A 39 19.96 6.70 18.53
CA THR A 39 20.41 5.32 18.80
C THR A 39 20.56 5.09 20.30
N ALA A 40 20.30 3.88 20.79
CA ALA A 40 20.62 3.52 22.17
C ALA A 40 22.14 3.49 22.39
N VAL A 41 22.62 3.96 23.55
CA VAL A 41 24.04 3.88 23.91
C VAL A 41 24.29 2.65 24.76
N THR A 42 24.99 1.68 24.20
CA THR A 42 25.37 0.45 24.91
C THR A 42 26.29 0.77 26.09
N GLY A 43 26.03 0.14 27.24
CA GLY A 43 26.85 0.32 28.44
C GLY A 43 26.47 1.51 29.32
N LEU A 44 25.65 2.45 28.83
CA LEU A 44 25.16 3.59 29.63
C LEU A 44 23.72 3.40 30.12
N GLN A 45 23.42 4.00 31.27
CA GLN A 45 22.11 3.82 31.90
C GLN A 45 21.01 4.64 31.23
N ARG A 46 20.12 3.95 30.49
CA ARG A 46 18.92 4.53 29.87
C ARG A 46 19.26 5.75 29.00
N THR A 47 20.36 5.67 28.26
CA THR A 47 20.87 6.78 27.46
C THR A 47 20.63 6.52 25.98
N VAL A 48 20.16 7.54 25.28
CA VAL A 48 20.17 7.59 23.81
C VAL A 48 21.16 8.65 23.35
N GLN A 49 21.73 8.43 22.17
CA GLN A 49 22.57 9.39 21.48
C GLN A 49 21.82 9.87 20.24
N VAL A 50 21.79 11.19 20.07
CA VAL A 50 21.31 11.86 18.86
C VAL A 50 22.55 12.25 18.06
N ALA A 51 22.67 11.76 16.83
CA ALA A 51 23.78 12.08 15.95
C ALA A 51 23.79 13.57 15.56
N ALA A 52 24.97 14.08 15.22
CA ALA A 52 25.11 15.39 14.57
C ALA A 52 24.36 15.39 13.23
N GLY A 53 23.96 16.57 12.74
CA GLY A 53 23.24 16.66 11.48
C GLY A 53 22.54 17.99 11.26
N SER A 54 21.75 18.00 10.19
CA SER A 54 20.98 19.16 9.74
C SER A 54 19.51 18.80 9.53
N ALA A 55 18.64 19.73 9.92
CA ALA A 55 17.21 19.61 9.77
C ALA A 55 16.60 20.94 9.32
N LEU A 56 15.46 20.84 8.63
CA LEU A 56 14.57 21.96 8.39
C LEU A 56 13.36 21.81 9.33
N VAL A 57 13.10 22.82 10.16
CA VAL A 57 11.95 22.87 11.07
C VAL A 57 11.19 24.17 10.82
N CYS A 58 10.00 24.06 10.24
CA CYS A 58 9.13 25.16 9.82
C CYS A 58 9.90 26.26 9.07
N GLY A 59 10.77 25.88 8.14
CA GLY A 59 11.58 26.82 7.35
C GLY A 59 12.86 27.32 8.02
N VAL A 60 13.11 26.97 9.29
CA VAL A 60 14.36 27.28 9.99
C VAL A 60 15.34 26.12 9.79
N SER A 61 16.54 26.43 9.33
CA SER A 61 17.63 25.45 9.21
C SER A 61 18.33 25.30 10.56
N THR A 62 18.27 24.10 11.13
CA THR A 62 18.94 23.76 12.39
C THR A 62 20.11 22.83 12.10
N VAL A 63 21.27 23.11 12.71
CA VAL A 63 22.47 22.29 12.58
C VAL A 63 23.00 21.98 13.97
N GLU A 64 23.17 20.69 14.27
CA GLU A 64 23.92 20.22 15.43
C GLU A 64 25.28 19.69 14.93
N THR A 65 26.37 20.20 15.48
CA THR A 65 27.74 19.88 15.00
C THR A 65 28.37 18.69 15.71
N ALA A 66 27.78 18.22 16.81
CA ALA A 66 28.29 17.09 17.59
C ALA A 66 27.14 16.21 18.08
N ALA A 67 27.42 14.92 18.28
CA ALA A 67 26.43 14.02 18.85
C ALA A 67 26.11 14.42 20.31
N ARG A 68 24.84 14.30 20.70
CA ARG A 68 24.36 14.62 22.05
C ARG A 68 23.77 13.40 22.72
N GLN A 69 24.11 13.20 23.99
CA GLN A 69 23.52 12.14 24.80
C GLN A 69 22.37 12.70 25.62
N LEU A 70 21.24 11.99 25.63
CA LEU A 70 20.07 12.30 26.42
C LEU A 70 19.76 11.10 27.31
N GLN A 71 19.62 11.35 28.61
CA GLN A 71 19.28 10.30 29.57
C GLN A 71 17.77 10.29 29.81
N LEU A 72 17.15 9.12 29.66
CA LEU A 72 15.74 8.91 29.94
C LEU A 72 15.54 8.65 31.43
N ALA A 73 14.45 9.20 31.98
CA ALA A 73 14.04 8.93 33.35
C ALA A 73 13.77 7.43 33.56
N ALA A 74 14.00 6.92 34.76
CA ALA A 74 13.66 5.53 35.08
C ALA A 74 12.16 5.27 34.88
N ASN A 75 11.80 4.08 34.40
CA ASN A 75 10.42 3.60 34.41
C ASN A 75 10.23 2.68 35.62
N THR A 76 9.77 3.26 36.73
CA THR A 76 9.49 2.54 37.98
C THR A 76 8.11 1.87 37.99
N GLY A 77 7.29 2.08 36.95
CA GLY A 77 6.00 1.41 36.79
C GLY A 77 6.14 -0.04 36.35
N SER A 78 5.06 -0.81 36.47
CA SER A 78 5.00 -2.22 36.06
C SER A 78 4.75 -2.43 34.56
N GLN A 79 4.39 -1.36 33.83
CA GLN A 79 4.07 -1.39 32.41
C GLN A 79 5.09 -0.62 31.57
N VAL A 80 5.19 -0.98 30.29
CA VAL A 80 6.02 -0.27 29.32
C VAL A 80 5.57 1.18 29.19
N ARG A 81 6.54 2.09 29.07
CA ARG A 81 6.33 3.51 28.81
C ARG A 81 6.93 3.88 27.44
N LEU A 82 6.26 4.74 26.70
CA LEU A 82 6.75 5.23 25.40
C LEU A 82 7.15 6.70 25.55
N ASP A 83 8.44 6.99 25.40
CA ASP A 83 8.97 8.35 25.46
C ASP A 83 9.22 8.87 24.03
N LEU A 84 9.17 10.18 23.82
CA LEU A 84 9.39 10.82 22.53
C LEU A 84 10.62 11.71 22.57
N VAL A 85 11.62 11.41 21.76
CA VAL A 85 12.78 12.28 21.54
C VAL A 85 12.40 13.30 20.47
N VAL A 86 12.55 14.58 20.79
CA VAL A 86 12.14 15.69 19.91
C VAL A 86 13.27 16.69 19.72
N LEU A 87 13.30 17.31 18.53
CA LEU A 87 13.96 18.58 18.31
C LEU A 87 12.93 19.68 18.54
N ARG A 88 13.02 20.40 19.66
CA ARG A 88 12.11 21.49 20.02
C ARG A 88 12.67 22.81 19.52
N LEU A 89 11.91 23.48 18.67
CA LEU A 89 12.16 24.86 18.26
C LEU A 89 11.21 25.78 19.03
N VAL A 90 11.77 26.77 19.73
CA VAL A 90 11.04 27.80 20.47
C VAL A 90 11.31 29.15 19.81
N TRP A 91 10.27 29.82 19.33
CA TRP A 91 10.38 31.18 18.79
C TRP A 91 10.10 32.18 19.89
N ALA A 92 11.12 32.95 20.28
CA ALA A 92 11.03 33.94 21.36
C ALA A 92 11.25 35.38 20.87
N GLY A 93 11.05 35.63 19.57
CA GLY A 93 11.30 36.92 18.94
C GLY A 93 12.66 37.00 18.23
N LEU A 94 12.98 38.18 17.70
CA LEU A 94 14.18 38.39 16.88
C LEU A 94 15.46 38.04 17.66
N GLY A 95 16.21 37.06 17.15
CA GLY A 95 17.50 36.63 17.72
C GLY A 95 17.43 35.79 18.99
N ALA A 96 16.23 35.51 19.50
CA ALA A 96 16.03 34.74 20.74
C ALA A 96 15.47 33.33 20.50
N SER A 97 15.22 32.95 19.24
CA SER A 97 14.74 31.60 18.91
C SER A 97 15.81 30.55 19.22
N THR A 98 15.40 29.41 19.77
CA THR A 98 16.31 28.35 20.20
C THR A 98 15.85 26.99 19.72
N ALA A 99 16.80 26.14 19.35
CA ALA A 99 16.57 24.74 19.04
C ALA A 99 17.24 23.87 20.11
N VAL A 100 16.49 22.96 20.72
CA VAL A 100 16.94 22.11 21.83
C VAL A 100 16.49 20.68 21.59
N LEU A 101 17.38 19.73 21.83
CA LEU A 101 17.03 18.31 21.90
C LEU A 101 16.43 17.99 23.27
N ASP A 102 15.25 17.38 23.30
CA ASP A 102 14.54 17.07 24.54
C ASP A 102 13.82 15.71 24.48
N ILE A 103 13.42 15.21 25.66
CA ILE A 103 12.62 14.00 25.82
C ILE A 103 11.26 14.38 26.41
N LYS A 104 10.18 14.13 25.67
CA LYS A 104 8.84 14.08 26.27
C LYS A 104 8.64 12.71 26.87
N GLN A 105 8.60 12.66 28.19
CA GLN A 105 8.32 11.42 28.90
C GLN A 105 6.85 11.00 28.72
N GLY A 106 6.62 9.72 28.44
CA GLY A 106 5.28 9.14 28.41
C GLY A 106 4.74 8.76 29.77
N THR A 107 3.62 8.04 29.73
CA THR A 107 2.98 7.43 30.89
C THR A 107 3.09 5.91 30.78
N PRO A 108 3.49 5.18 31.84
CA PRO A 108 3.46 3.72 31.84
C PRO A 108 2.07 3.19 31.47
N GLY A 109 2.00 2.23 30.54
CA GLY A 109 0.75 1.63 30.06
C GLY A 109 0.07 2.36 28.90
N ALA A 110 0.53 3.57 28.52
CA ALA A 110 -0.03 4.27 27.38
C ALA A 110 0.30 3.56 26.06
N VAL A 111 -0.71 3.41 25.20
CA VAL A 111 -0.55 2.78 23.88
C VAL A 111 0.05 3.73 22.84
N ASN A 112 0.01 5.04 23.10
CA ASN A 112 0.56 6.08 22.24
C ASN A 112 1.66 6.86 22.99
N PRO A 113 2.73 7.27 22.29
CA PRO A 113 3.71 8.21 22.85
C PRO A 113 3.09 9.60 23.06
N PRO A 114 3.73 10.49 23.86
CA PRO A 114 3.28 11.87 24.05
C PRO A 114 3.07 12.60 22.72
N THR A 115 1.96 13.35 22.64
CA THR A 115 1.68 14.20 21.48
C THR A 115 2.69 15.35 21.41
N PRO A 116 3.40 15.55 20.28
CA PRO A 116 4.26 16.71 20.10
C PRO A 116 3.45 18.00 19.97
N THR A 117 3.95 19.09 20.51
CA THR A 117 3.41 20.43 20.31
C THR A 117 3.75 20.90 18.89
N ARG A 118 2.73 21.25 18.09
CA ARG A 118 2.89 21.66 16.68
C ARG A 118 2.30 23.05 16.44
N THR A 119 2.92 24.07 17.03
CA THR A 119 2.49 25.46 16.88
C THR A 119 3.61 26.30 16.25
N PRO A 120 3.73 26.29 14.90
CA PRO A 120 4.74 27.07 14.20
C PRO A 120 4.69 28.54 14.61
N GLY A 121 5.85 29.11 14.96
CA GLY A 121 5.97 30.49 15.43
C GLY A 121 5.81 30.71 16.93
N THR A 122 5.54 29.65 17.71
CA THR A 122 5.62 29.68 19.18
C THR A 122 6.50 28.54 19.68
N VAL A 123 6.02 27.30 19.61
CA VAL A 123 6.78 26.08 19.95
C VAL A 123 6.42 25.00 18.95
N TYR A 124 7.42 24.38 18.36
CA TYR A 124 7.26 23.24 17.47
C TYR A 124 8.23 22.14 17.87
N GLU A 125 7.68 20.96 18.15
CA GLU A 125 8.44 19.77 18.52
C GLU A 125 8.44 18.81 17.33
N ALA A 126 9.59 18.69 16.69
CA ALA A 126 9.83 17.77 15.59
C ALA A 126 10.22 16.39 16.14
N PRO A 127 9.39 15.33 15.94
CA PRO A 127 9.69 14.00 16.45
C PRO A 127 10.89 13.36 15.74
N LEU A 128 11.88 12.93 16.51
CA LEU A 128 13.07 12.23 15.99
C LEU A 128 12.95 10.72 16.14
N ALA A 129 12.56 10.26 17.33
CA ALA A 129 12.38 8.85 17.64
C ALA A 129 11.39 8.62 18.78
N VAL A 130 10.72 7.47 18.75
CA VAL A 130 10.02 6.93 19.91
C VAL A 130 10.94 5.97 20.64
N VAL A 131 10.99 6.01 21.96
CA VAL A 131 11.81 5.11 22.78
C VAL A 131 10.90 4.32 23.71
N ARG A 132 10.99 2.98 23.61
CA ARG A 132 10.25 2.05 24.46
C ARG A 132 11.03 1.76 25.74
N MET A 133 10.55 2.32 26.84
CA MET A 133 11.12 2.13 28.17
C MET A 133 10.42 0.98 28.89
N ALA A 134 11.08 -0.18 28.97
CA ALA A 134 10.59 -1.29 29.76
C ALA A 134 10.70 -1.01 31.28
N PRO A 135 9.83 -1.63 32.11
CA PRO A 135 9.91 -1.54 33.57
C PRO A 135 11.30 -1.84 34.12
N ASN A 136 11.76 -1.04 35.09
CA ASN A 136 13.01 -1.24 35.85
C ASN A 136 14.26 -1.50 35.00
N THR A 137 14.28 -1.00 33.77
CA THR A 137 15.36 -1.26 32.83
C THR A 137 16.57 -0.38 33.12
N GLY A 138 17.74 -1.02 33.28
CA GLY A 138 19.01 -0.35 33.50
C GLY A 138 19.65 0.20 32.22
N GLN A 139 19.45 -0.47 31.07
CA GLN A 139 20.11 -0.14 29.80
C GLN A 139 19.14 -0.28 28.63
N LEU A 140 19.29 0.57 27.61
CA LEU A 140 18.49 0.48 26.40
C LEU A 140 19.17 -0.40 25.35
N THR A 141 18.35 -1.16 24.62
CA THR A 141 18.78 -1.87 23.42
C THR A 141 18.41 -1.08 22.17
N GLY A 142 19.09 -1.33 21.05
CA GLY A 142 18.75 -0.68 19.78
C GLY A 142 17.31 -0.94 19.33
N SER A 143 16.76 -2.12 19.63
CA SER A 143 15.37 -2.50 19.32
C SER A 143 14.33 -1.72 20.13
N ALA A 144 14.74 -1.00 21.17
CA ALA A 144 13.87 -0.13 21.95
C ALA A 144 13.73 1.27 21.35
N VAL A 145 14.53 1.62 20.32
CA VAL A 145 14.52 2.93 19.67
C VAL A 145 13.92 2.80 18.29
N PHE A 146 12.92 3.64 18.01
CA PHE A 146 12.18 3.67 16.76
C PHE A 146 12.40 5.03 16.08
N PRO A 147 13.42 5.17 15.20
CA PRO A 147 13.66 6.41 14.48
C PRO A 147 12.51 6.68 13.50
N ILE A 148 11.96 7.89 13.56
CA ILE A 148 10.80 8.29 12.75
C ILE A 148 11.01 9.61 12.00
N ALA A 149 12.16 10.28 12.21
CA ALA A 149 12.48 11.52 11.53
C ALA A 149 12.35 11.36 9.99
N PRO A 150 11.48 12.15 9.34
CA PRO A 150 11.33 12.09 7.89
C PRO A 150 12.51 12.77 7.20
N TYR A 151 12.86 12.30 6.01
CA TYR A 151 13.89 12.89 5.16
C TYR A 151 13.48 12.86 3.69
N GLY A 152 14.25 13.51 2.80
CA GLY A 152 13.93 13.56 1.37
C GLY A 152 12.86 14.60 1.03
N GLY A 153 11.81 14.23 0.27
CA GLY A 153 10.69 15.13 -0.05
C GLY A 153 10.97 16.25 -1.07
N LYS A 154 12.18 16.35 -1.61
CA LYS A 154 12.58 17.39 -2.59
C LYS A 154 12.16 17.00 -4.01
N GLY A 155 10.85 17.06 -4.28
CA GLY A 155 10.26 16.70 -5.59
C GLY A 155 9.86 15.21 -5.71
N GLY A 156 9.95 14.46 -4.61
CA GLY A 156 9.50 13.08 -4.48
C GLY A 156 8.83 12.85 -3.13
N PRO A 157 8.50 11.60 -2.78
CA PRO A 157 7.90 11.30 -1.48
C PRO A 157 8.86 11.63 -0.33
N LEU A 158 8.30 11.85 0.86
CA LEU A 158 9.07 11.78 2.09
C LEU A 158 9.52 10.34 2.34
N HIS A 159 10.62 10.19 3.07
CA HIS A 159 11.12 8.89 3.50
C HIS A 159 11.21 8.83 5.02
N THR A 160 11.07 7.64 5.58
CA THR A 160 11.37 7.35 6.98
C THR A 160 11.86 5.93 7.12
N LEU A 161 12.70 5.67 8.12
CA LEU A 161 13.29 4.35 8.31
C LEU A 161 12.26 3.31 8.77
N GLN A 162 11.22 3.72 9.50
CA GLN A 162 10.27 2.80 10.13
C GLN A 162 8.81 3.19 9.89
N ALA A 163 7.97 2.17 9.67
CA ALA A 163 6.53 2.31 9.55
C ALA A 163 5.85 2.54 10.91
N GLN A 164 6.48 2.05 11.99
CA GLN A 164 5.91 2.16 13.32
C GLN A 164 5.94 3.62 13.76
N TRP A 165 4.78 4.10 14.23
CA TRP A 165 4.57 5.48 14.68
C TRP A 165 4.56 6.56 13.59
N ILE A 166 4.32 6.20 12.33
CA ILE A 166 4.21 7.15 11.20
C ILE A 166 3.20 8.29 11.44
N GLN A 167 2.17 8.09 12.27
CA GLN A 167 1.21 9.14 12.64
C GLN A 167 1.86 10.36 13.33
N LEU A 168 3.05 10.20 13.92
CA LEU A 168 3.86 11.28 14.47
C LEU A 168 4.62 12.09 13.41
N VAL A 169 4.73 11.62 12.17
CA VAL A 169 5.28 12.42 11.09
C VAL A 169 4.28 13.50 10.73
N ASP A 170 4.72 14.76 10.74
CA ASP A 170 3.92 15.92 10.35
C ASP A 170 4.15 16.26 8.88
N ALA A 171 3.07 16.33 8.11
CA ALA A 171 3.12 16.65 6.69
C ALA A 171 1.76 17.20 6.22
N PRO A 172 1.74 18.05 5.19
CA PRO A 172 0.50 18.49 4.56
C PRO A 172 -0.34 17.32 4.03
N VAL A 173 -1.65 17.52 3.94
CA VAL A 173 -2.58 16.58 3.30
C VAL A 173 -2.13 16.30 1.86
N GLY A 174 -2.23 15.04 1.44
CA GLY A 174 -1.80 14.57 0.12
C GLY A 174 -0.32 14.21 0.03
N THR A 175 0.49 14.55 1.04
CA THR A 175 1.91 14.15 1.07
C THR A 175 2.03 12.64 1.01
N GLU A 176 2.97 12.15 0.19
CA GLU A 176 3.33 10.74 0.13
C GLU A 176 4.57 10.47 0.99
N LEU A 177 4.59 9.34 1.68
CA LEU A 177 5.70 8.92 2.51
C LEU A 177 6.05 7.45 2.23
N VAL A 178 7.32 7.14 2.07
CA VAL A 178 7.85 5.79 1.84
C VAL A 178 8.66 5.35 3.05
N THR A 179 8.48 4.09 3.45
CA THR A 179 9.26 3.48 4.52
C THR A 179 10.37 2.63 3.94
N ASP A 180 11.62 2.84 4.35
CA ASP A 180 12.73 2.15 3.67
C ASP A 180 12.84 0.67 4.05
N THR A 181 12.48 0.32 5.29
CA THR A 181 12.57 -1.07 5.78
C THR A 181 11.56 -2.01 5.11
N ASN A 182 10.34 -1.52 4.87
CA ASN A 182 9.23 -2.35 4.36
C ASN A 182 8.77 -1.95 2.95
N ALA A 183 9.31 -0.85 2.40
CA ALA A 183 8.92 -0.25 1.14
C ALA A 183 7.40 -0.03 1.01
N TRP A 184 6.72 0.30 2.11
CA TRP A 184 5.33 0.75 2.07
C TRP A 184 5.29 2.21 1.71
N ARG A 185 4.37 2.58 0.82
CA ARG A 185 4.03 3.96 0.51
C ARG A 185 2.69 4.32 1.14
N TYR A 186 2.69 5.45 1.82
CA TYR A 186 1.55 6.02 2.50
C TYR A 186 1.16 7.34 1.85
N ARG A 187 -0.09 7.75 2.02
CA ARG A 187 -0.58 9.09 1.71
C ARG A 187 -1.26 9.70 2.94
N ARG A 188 -0.99 10.97 3.21
CA ARG A 188 -1.66 11.73 4.26
C ARG A 188 -3.08 12.10 3.81
N LEU A 189 -4.09 11.65 4.53
CA LEU A 189 -5.50 11.93 4.24
C LEU A 189 -5.96 13.27 4.83
N THR A 190 -7.16 13.71 4.47
CA THR A 190 -7.76 14.99 4.89
C THR A 190 -8.04 15.07 6.39
N ASP A 191 -8.26 13.93 7.05
CA ASP A 191 -8.39 13.83 8.51
C ASP A 191 -7.05 13.85 9.26
N GLY A 192 -5.94 13.94 8.52
CA GLY A 192 -4.59 13.88 9.08
C GLY A 192 -4.12 12.46 9.43
N SER A 193 -4.80 11.40 9.00
CA SER A 193 -4.27 10.04 9.12
C SER A 193 -3.34 9.69 7.96
N TRP A 194 -2.50 8.66 8.12
CA TRP A 194 -1.73 8.07 7.02
C TRP A 194 -2.41 6.78 6.56
N SER A 195 -2.69 6.66 5.28
CA SER A 195 -3.23 5.43 4.67
C SER A 195 -2.23 4.82 3.70
N ILE A 196 -2.17 3.49 3.66
CA ILE A 196 -1.28 2.75 2.75
C ILE A 196 -1.87 2.83 1.33
N ILE A 197 -1.06 3.29 0.37
CA ILE A 197 -1.42 3.37 -1.05
C ILE A 197 -0.60 2.42 -1.94
N GLU A 198 0.55 1.95 -1.46
CA GLU A 198 1.35 0.92 -2.13
C GLU A 198 2.03 0.07 -1.04
N SER A 199 1.99 -1.25 -1.16
CA SER A 199 2.84 -2.13 -0.35
C SER A 199 3.50 -3.15 -1.25
N ASN A 200 4.82 -3.31 -1.11
CA ASN A 200 5.55 -4.40 -1.78
C ASN A 200 5.07 -5.79 -1.34
N LEU A 201 4.30 -5.85 -0.26
CA LEU A 201 3.69 -7.04 0.29
C LEU A 201 2.21 -7.20 -0.07
N GLN A 202 1.58 -6.39 -0.94
CA GLN A 202 0.15 -6.51 -1.31
C GLN A 202 -0.19 -8.00 -1.47
N PRO A 203 -0.78 -8.63 -0.44
CA PRO A 203 -0.92 -10.06 -0.45
C PRO A 203 -1.92 -10.35 -1.55
N TRP A 204 -1.68 -11.43 -2.27
CA TRP A 204 -2.63 -11.91 -3.25
C TRP A 204 -3.98 -12.13 -2.57
N SER A 205 -4.98 -11.32 -2.92
CA SER A 205 -6.36 -11.50 -2.49
C SER A 205 -6.94 -12.70 -3.21
N THR A 206 -7.60 -13.59 -2.48
CA THR A 206 -8.31 -14.72 -3.08
C THR A 206 -9.64 -14.23 -3.67
N TRP A 207 -10.05 -14.84 -4.78
CA TRP A 207 -11.37 -14.62 -5.38
C TRP A 207 -11.86 -15.91 -6.05
N ALA A 208 -13.18 -16.03 -6.22
CA ALA A 208 -13.82 -17.19 -6.83
C ALA A 208 -14.18 -16.90 -8.31
N PRO A 209 -13.38 -17.37 -9.28
CA PRO A 209 -13.59 -17.12 -10.71
C PRO A 209 -14.79 -17.91 -11.25
N GLN A 210 -15.99 -17.36 -11.11
CA GLN A 210 -17.19 -18.03 -11.56
C GLN A 210 -17.33 -17.98 -13.09
N LEU A 211 -17.55 -19.14 -13.72
CA LEU A 211 -17.93 -19.19 -15.14
C LEU A 211 -19.42 -18.93 -15.31
N THR A 212 -19.76 -18.10 -16.30
CA THR A 212 -21.14 -17.84 -16.73
C THR A 212 -21.29 -18.11 -18.21
N SER A 213 -22.47 -18.57 -18.59
CA SER A 213 -22.85 -18.74 -19.98
C SER A 213 -23.93 -17.75 -20.37
N ALA A 214 -23.77 -17.10 -21.54
CA ALA A 214 -24.72 -16.12 -22.06
C ALA A 214 -26.16 -16.66 -22.22
N GLY A 215 -26.33 -17.98 -22.40
CA GLY A 215 -27.64 -18.61 -22.54
C GLY A 215 -28.20 -19.26 -21.27
N GLY A 216 -27.45 -19.29 -20.18
CA GLY A 216 -27.84 -20.11 -19.04
C GLY A 216 -27.42 -19.60 -17.68
N GLY A 217 -26.66 -18.53 -17.52
CA GLY A 217 -26.14 -18.13 -16.21
C GLY A 217 -25.00 -19.03 -15.74
N ASN A 218 -24.91 -19.31 -14.44
CA ASN A 218 -23.73 -19.91 -13.82
C ASN A 218 -23.45 -21.34 -14.30
N VAL A 219 -22.23 -21.59 -14.77
CA VAL A 219 -21.72 -22.93 -15.09
C VAL A 219 -21.63 -23.76 -13.82
N VAL A 220 -22.06 -25.02 -13.89
CA VAL A 220 -21.95 -26.00 -12.82
C VAL A 220 -20.72 -26.86 -13.08
N LEU A 221 -19.74 -26.85 -12.16
CA LEU A 221 -18.51 -27.63 -12.36
C LEU A 221 -18.64 -29.10 -11.94
N GLY A 222 -19.73 -29.47 -11.27
CA GLY A 222 -19.92 -30.81 -10.74
C GLY A 222 -19.17 -31.10 -9.44
N THR A 223 -19.32 -32.31 -8.92
CA THR A 223 -18.75 -32.75 -7.64
C THR A 223 -17.22 -32.69 -7.68
N GLY A 224 -16.61 -31.96 -6.74
CA GLY A 224 -15.15 -31.77 -6.69
C GLY A 224 -14.61 -30.75 -7.69
N GLY A 225 -15.47 -29.95 -8.33
CA GLY A 225 -15.05 -28.82 -9.15
C GLY A 225 -14.32 -27.75 -8.32
N ILE A 226 -13.32 -27.11 -8.92
CA ILE A 226 -12.46 -26.13 -8.26
C ILE A 226 -12.60 -24.78 -8.99
N MET A 227 -12.76 -23.70 -8.23
CA MET A 227 -12.66 -22.32 -8.71
C MET A 227 -11.75 -21.56 -7.75
N VAL A 228 -10.50 -21.36 -8.16
CA VAL A 228 -9.53 -20.64 -7.34
C VAL A 228 -8.92 -19.54 -8.19
N GLY A 229 -9.01 -18.33 -7.69
CA GLY A 229 -8.34 -17.19 -8.27
C GLY A 229 -7.60 -16.41 -7.20
N ARG A 230 -6.56 -15.72 -7.64
CA ARG A 230 -5.90 -14.72 -6.81
C ARG A 230 -5.60 -13.46 -7.61
N TYR A 231 -5.68 -12.30 -6.98
CA TYR A 231 -5.37 -11.02 -7.62
C TYR A 231 -4.67 -10.04 -6.67
N LYS A 232 -4.03 -9.03 -7.25
CA LYS A 232 -3.56 -7.83 -6.55
C LYS A 232 -3.70 -6.62 -7.46
N ILE A 233 -3.92 -5.45 -6.88
CA ILE A 233 -4.03 -4.19 -7.62
C ILE A 233 -2.83 -3.33 -7.27
N ILE A 234 -2.06 -2.92 -8.28
CA ILE A 234 -0.88 -2.07 -8.12
C ILE A 234 -1.05 -0.88 -9.06
N ARG A 235 -1.23 0.32 -8.51
CA ARG A 235 -1.41 1.58 -9.27
C ARG A 235 -2.53 1.46 -10.30
N ASN A 236 -3.72 1.05 -9.84
CA ASN A 236 -4.90 0.81 -10.66
C ASN A 236 -4.71 -0.24 -11.77
N MET A 237 -3.62 -1.02 -11.77
CA MET A 237 -3.46 -2.17 -12.64
C MET A 237 -3.71 -3.43 -11.82
N LEU A 238 -4.71 -4.20 -12.21
CA LEU A 238 -4.96 -5.53 -11.68
C LEU A 238 -4.01 -6.54 -12.30
N TYR A 239 -3.39 -7.35 -11.45
CA TYR A 239 -2.67 -8.56 -11.80
C TYR A 239 -3.41 -9.72 -11.17
N GLY A 240 -3.95 -10.62 -11.98
CA GLY A 240 -4.74 -11.76 -11.51
C GLY A 240 -4.28 -13.05 -12.16
N GLU A 241 -4.55 -14.15 -11.49
CA GLU A 241 -4.51 -15.49 -12.08
C GLU A 241 -5.67 -16.32 -11.55
N PHE A 242 -6.09 -17.29 -12.36
CA PHE A 242 -7.18 -18.19 -11.98
C PHE A 242 -6.97 -19.60 -12.54
N GLU A 243 -7.54 -20.56 -11.83
CA GLU A 243 -7.73 -21.95 -12.25
C GLU A 243 -9.19 -22.35 -11.97
N ILE A 244 -9.82 -22.93 -12.98
CA ILE A 244 -11.14 -23.51 -12.90
C ILE A 244 -11.04 -24.94 -13.41
N ARG A 245 -11.42 -25.91 -12.57
CA ARG A 245 -11.36 -27.34 -12.91
C ARG A 245 -12.74 -27.95 -12.78
N LYS A 246 -13.14 -28.71 -13.80
CA LYS A 246 -14.35 -29.52 -13.76
C LYS A 246 -14.20 -30.68 -12.76
N GLY A 247 -15.26 -30.98 -12.03
CA GLY A 247 -15.38 -32.12 -11.12
C GLY A 247 -15.63 -33.45 -11.82
N THR A 248 -15.84 -34.51 -11.04
CA THR A 248 -15.97 -35.89 -11.57
C THR A 248 -17.33 -36.21 -12.18
N SER A 249 -18.40 -35.56 -11.72
CA SER A 249 -19.77 -35.81 -12.19
C SER A 249 -20.69 -34.61 -12.02
N GLY A 250 -21.74 -34.49 -12.84
CA GLY A 250 -22.79 -33.47 -12.69
C GLY A 250 -22.38 -32.06 -13.13
N SER A 251 -21.36 -31.94 -13.98
CA SER A 251 -20.98 -30.67 -14.59
C SER A 251 -21.96 -30.28 -15.70
N ASP A 252 -22.27 -29.00 -15.81
CA ASP A 252 -23.07 -28.42 -16.88
C ASP A 252 -22.53 -27.03 -17.24
N PHE A 253 -21.93 -26.92 -18.42
CA PHE A 253 -21.41 -25.66 -18.96
C PHE A 253 -22.49 -24.80 -19.62
N ARG A 254 -23.73 -25.31 -19.65
CA ARG A 254 -24.89 -24.69 -20.29
C ARG A 254 -24.62 -24.40 -21.77
N TRP A 255 -25.50 -23.62 -22.40
CA TRP A 255 -25.38 -23.24 -23.81
C TRP A 255 -25.06 -21.75 -23.93
N GLY A 256 -24.24 -21.38 -24.91
CA GLY A 256 -23.87 -19.99 -25.19
C GLY A 256 -22.39 -19.71 -24.96
N ASN A 257 -22.00 -18.44 -25.13
CA ASN A 257 -20.62 -18.01 -24.95
C ASN A 257 -20.27 -18.02 -23.45
N ILE A 258 -19.08 -18.54 -23.14
CA ILE A 258 -18.59 -18.66 -21.78
C ILE A 258 -17.74 -17.45 -21.41
N SER A 259 -18.04 -16.89 -20.24
CA SER A 259 -17.34 -15.77 -19.63
C SER A 259 -16.84 -16.18 -18.25
N VAL A 260 -15.79 -15.54 -17.77
CA VAL A 260 -15.34 -15.63 -16.37
C VAL A 260 -15.68 -14.34 -15.66
N ALA A 261 -16.22 -14.40 -14.44
CA ALA A 261 -16.34 -13.22 -13.58
C ALA A 261 -14.96 -12.57 -13.40
N LEU A 262 -14.88 -11.27 -13.17
CA LEU A 262 -13.62 -10.58 -12.89
C LEU A 262 -13.55 -10.20 -11.40
N PRO A 263 -12.35 -10.19 -10.77
CA PRO A 263 -12.20 -9.81 -9.38
C PRO A 263 -12.56 -8.34 -9.09
N ALA A 264 -12.47 -7.48 -10.11
CA ALA A 264 -12.90 -6.09 -10.06
C ALA A 264 -13.41 -5.67 -11.45
N PRO A 265 -14.29 -4.65 -11.55
CA PRO A 265 -14.71 -4.11 -12.83
C PRO A 265 -13.51 -3.57 -13.63
N VAL A 266 -13.53 -3.77 -14.94
CA VAL A 266 -12.54 -3.16 -15.85
C VAL A 266 -12.79 -1.66 -15.91
N GLY A 267 -11.73 -0.86 -15.77
CA GLY A 267 -11.85 0.59 -15.75
C GLY A 267 -12.47 1.16 -17.01
N THR A 268 -13.35 2.14 -16.85
CA THR A 268 -14.19 2.70 -17.92
C THR A 268 -13.40 3.52 -18.95
N TYR A 269 -12.24 4.04 -18.56
CA TYR A 269 -11.34 4.84 -19.40
C TYR A 269 -10.33 3.99 -20.19
N THR A 270 -10.54 2.68 -20.26
CA THR A 270 -9.56 1.74 -20.80
C THR A 270 -10.07 1.12 -22.09
N THR A 271 -9.18 0.83 -23.04
CA THR A 271 -9.52 0.01 -24.20
C THR A 271 -9.55 -1.46 -23.79
N ASP A 272 -10.36 -2.25 -24.49
CA ASP A 272 -10.42 -3.70 -24.37
C ASP A 272 -9.03 -4.35 -24.25
N ARG A 273 -8.89 -5.26 -23.28
CA ARG A 273 -7.63 -5.96 -22.99
C ARG A 273 -7.75 -7.45 -23.24
N TRP A 274 -6.79 -8.01 -23.97
CA TRP A 274 -6.66 -9.44 -24.20
C TRP A 274 -5.64 -10.04 -23.23
N CYS A 275 -6.12 -10.93 -22.37
CA CYS A 275 -5.36 -11.60 -21.33
C CYS A 275 -5.09 -13.06 -21.74
N PRO A 276 -3.86 -13.60 -21.58
CA PRO A 276 -3.58 -14.98 -21.97
C PRO A 276 -4.27 -16.01 -21.07
N ALA A 277 -4.74 -17.10 -21.68
CA ALA A 277 -5.38 -18.20 -21.00
C ALA A 277 -5.07 -19.55 -21.68
N HIS A 278 -5.38 -20.64 -21.00
CA HIS A 278 -5.33 -22.00 -21.50
C HIS A 278 -6.64 -22.72 -21.20
N LEU A 279 -7.07 -23.55 -22.14
CA LEU A 279 -8.25 -24.38 -22.02
C LEU A 279 -7.85 -25.82 -22.32
N ALA A 280 -7.86 -26.68 -21.31
CA ALA A 280 -7.66 -28.12 -21.49
C ALA A 280 -9.01 -28.82 -21.69
N THR A 281 -9.11 -29.73 -22.67
CA THR A 281 -10.32 -30.54 -22.90
C THR A 281 -10.04 -32.04 -22.74
N PRO A 282 -11.01 -32.85 -22.26
CA PRO A 282 -10.81 -34.25 -21.87
C PRO A 282 -10.79 -35.22 -23.07
N ALA A 283 -10.51 -34.76 -24.28
CA ALA A 283 -10.49 -35.63 -25.46
C ALA A 283 -9.48 -36.78 -25.29
N THR A 284 -9.57 -37.81 -26.15
CA THR A 284 -8.73 -39.03 -26.19
C THR A 284 -7.21 -38.79 -26.28
N GLY A 285 -6.74 -37.56 -26.15
CA GLY A 285 -5.35 -37.17 -25.97
C GLY A 285 -5.11 -35.83 -25.25
N LEU A 286 -5.98 -35.40 -24.31
CA LEU A 286 -5.85 -34.14 -23.53
C LEU A 286 -5.35 -32.95 -24.36
N MET A 287 -6.27 -32.26 -25.06
CA MET A 287 -5.89 -31.12 -25.88
C MET A 287 -5.77 -29.86 -25.01
N ASP A 288 -4.59 -29.23 -25.02
CA ASP A 288 -4.38 -27.89 -24.46
C ASP A 288 -4.55 -26.85 -25.58
N TRP A 289 -5.61 -26.06 -25.47
CA TRP A 289 -5.95 -25.02 -26.41
C TRP A 289 -5.45 -23.68 -25.88
N ARG A 290 -4.67 -22.98 -26.69
CA ARG A 290 -4.38 -21.57 -26.43
C ARG A 290 -5.68 -20.78 -26.39
N ALA A 291 -5.90 -20.06 -25.31
CA ALA A 291 -7.07 -19.23 -25.09
C ALA A 291 -6.67 -17.79 -24.74
N GLN A 292 -7.64 -16.89 -24.80
CA GLN A 292 -7.50 -15.52 -24.31
C GLN A 292 -8.80 -15.08 -23.64
N VAL A 293 -8.69 -14.23 -22.63
CA VAL A 293 -9.82 -13.59 -21.95
C VAL A 293 -9.89 -12.14 -22.41
N LEU A 294 -11.00 -11.75 -23.02
CA LEU A 294 -11.30 -10.38 -23.39
C LEU A 294 -11.93 -9.66 -22.20
N CYS A 295 -11.17 -8.72 -21.62
CA CYS A 295 -11.63 -7.81 -20.58
C CYS A 295 -12.06 -6.49 -21.23
N SER A 296 -13.34 -6.34 -21.52
CA SER A 296 -13.89 -5.13 -22.13
C SER A 296 -14.13 -4.00 -21.12
N SER A 297 -14.05 -2.75 -21.58
CA SER A 297 -14.23 -1.56 -20.73
C SER A 297 -15.55 -1.59 -19.94
N GLY A 298 -15.49 -1.27 -18.64
CA GLY A 298 -16.64 -1.27 -17.75
C GLY A 298 -17.22 -2.65 -17.40
N SER A 299 -16.68 -3.73 -17.97
CA SER A 299 -17.22 -5.08 -17.75
C SER A 299 -16.82 -5.64 -16.39
N THR A 300 -17.71 -6.42 -15.79
CA THR A 300 -17.44 -7.25 -14.61
C THR A 300 -17.15 -8.71 -14.96
N SER A 301 -17.11 -9.04 -16.26
CA SER A 301 -16.82 -10.36 -16.78
C SER A 301 -15.85 -10.29 -17.97
N GLY A 302 -15.02 -11.30 -18.11
CA GLY A 302 -14.13 -11.49 -19.25
C GLY A 302 -14.64 -12.58 -20.17
N LEU A 303 -14.86 -12.28 -21.45
CA LEU A 303 -15.31 -13.27 -22.43
C LEU A 303 -14.13 -14.15 -22.84
N ILE A 304 -14.27 -15.48 -22.76
CA ILE A 304 -13.17 -16.39 -23.09
C ILE A 304 -13.23 -16.72 -24.58
N PHE A 305 -12.07 -16.66 -25.24
CA PHE A 305 -11.87 -17.05 -26.62
C PHE A 305 -10.86 -18.18 -26.69
N ALA A 306 -11.10 -19.15 -27.57
CA ALA A 306 -10.20 -20.26 -27.84
C ALA A 306 -10.12 -20.52 -29.34
N ALA A 307 -9.13 -21.30 -29.78
CA ALA A 307 -9.05 -21.76 -31.17
C ALA A 307 -10.36 -22.48 -31.56
N SER A 308 -10.82 -22.30 -32.79
CA SER A 308 -12.12 -22.83 -33.21
C SER A 308 -12.11 -24.33 -33.50
N SER A 309 -10.98 -24.91 -33.90
CA SER A 309 -10.79 -26.36 -34.03
C SER A 309 -9.29 -26.71 -34.06
N SER A 310 -8.93 -28.00 -34.08
CA SER A 310 -7.54 -28.45 -34.22
C SER A 310 -6.88 -28.05 -35.55
N VAL A 311 -7.69 -27.74 -36.56
CA VAL A 311 -7.24 -27.36 -37.91
C VAL A 311 -7.45 -25.87 -38.21
N ASP A 312 -8.05 -25.11 -37.28
CA ASP A 312 -8.36 -23.69 -37.46
C ASP A 312 -7.90 -22.86 -36.25
N VAL A 313 -6.83 -22.09 -36.47
CA VAL A 313 -6.21 -21.21 -35.48
C VAL A 313 -6.99 -19.92 -35.21
N ARG A 314 -8.06 -19.64 -35.96
CA ARG A 314 -8.90 -18.47 -35.68
C ARG A 314 -9.57 -18.65 -34.33
N MET A 315 -9.47 -17.61 -33.52
CA MET A 315 -10.09 -17.58 -32.20
C MET A 315 -11.57 -17.25 -32.32
N ARG A 316 -12.40 -17.97 -31.57
CA ARG A 316 -13.83 -17.70 -31.41
C ARG A 316 -14.16 -17.70 -29.92
N ALA A 317 -15.24 -17.02 -29.56
CA ALA A 317 -15.74 -17.10 -28.19
C ALA A 317 -15.97 -18.57 -27.83
N TRP A 318 -15.37 -19.00 -26.73
CA TRP A 318 -15.58 -20.35 -26.22
C TRP A 318 -17.07 -20.52 -25.99
N ARG A 319 -17.61 -21.54 -26.61
CA ARG A 319 -18.98 -21.96 -26.46
C ARG A 319 -18.99 -23.44 -26.12
N SER A 320 -19.65 -23.78 -25.02
CA SER A 320 -19.99 -25.18 -24.75
C SER A 320 -20.99 -25.67 -25.80
N ALA A 321 -20.94 -26.95 -26.14
CA ALA A 321 -21.95 -27.58 -26.98
C ALA A 321 -23.36 -27.33 -26.39
N ALA A 322 -24.39 -27.25 -27.24
CA ALA A 322 -25.75 -26.98 -26.79
C ALA A 322 -26.16 -27.95 -25.67
N SER A 323 -26.97 -27.49 -24.70
CA SER A 323 -27.40 -28.25 -23.52
C SER A 323 -28.26 -29.48 -23.81
N SER A 324 -28.43 -29.85 -25.08
CA SER A 324 -29.04 -31.11 -25.48
C SER A 324 -27.92 -32.14 -25.70
N PRO A 325 -27.98 -33.31 -25.04
CA PRO A 325 -27.06 -34.43 -25.25
C PRO A 325 -27.06 -35.04 -26.67
N ALA A 326 -27.64 -34.35 -27.65
CA ALA A 326 -27.83 -34.80 -29.02
C ALA A 326 -26.97 -34.05 -30.05
N GLN A 327 -26.10 -33.11 -29.64
CA GLN A 327 -25.33 -32.29 -30.58
C GLN A 327 -23.82 -32.23 -30.28
N PRO A 328 -23.09 -33.37 -30.36
CA PRO A 328 -21.64 -33.34 -30.46
C PRO A 328 -21.20 -32.44 -31.64
N ASP A 329 -19.96 -31.93 -31.62
CA ASP A 329 -19.37 -31.05 -32.66
C ASP A 329 -19.87 -29.60 -32.73
N THR A 330 -20.74 -29.14 -31.82
CA THR A 330 -21.32 -27.79 -31.89
C THR A 330 -20.62 -26.72 -31.03
N GLY A 331 -19.69 -27.12 -30.16
CA GLY A 331 -18.90 -26.22 -29.31
C GLY A 331 -17.62 -25.69 -29.96
N TYR A 332 -16.99 -24.70 -29.32
CA TYR A 332 -15.69 -24.12 -29.73
C TYR A 332 -14.71 -24.11 -28.57
N PRO A 333 -13.52 -24.74 -28.65
CA PRO A 333 -12.96 -25.47 -29.78
C PRO A 333 -13.81 -26.68 -30.18
N ARG A 334 -13.99 -26.88 -31.49
CA ARG A 334 -14.68 -28.04 -32.04
C ARG A 334 -13.80 -29.27 -31.87
N ILE A 335 -14.37 -30.30 -31.25
CA ILE A 335 -13.75 -31.62 -31.07
C ILE A 335 -14.63 -32.63 -31.78
N VAL A 336 -14.06 -33.42 -32.69
CA VAL A 336 -14.81 -34.37 -33.53
C VAL A 336 -15.41 -35.49 -32.67
N ASN A 337 -16.71 -35.72 -32.82
CA ASN A 337 -17.55 -36.64 -32.08
C ASN A 337 -17.57 -36.42 -30.55
N GLN A 338 -17.29 -35.20 -30.08
CA GLN A 338 -17.20 -34.92 -28.65
C GLN A 338 -17.79 -33.54 -28.27
N TYR A 339 -18.05 -33.39 -26.97
CA TYR A 339 -18.51 -32.15 -26.36
C TYR A 339 -17.34 -31.31 -25.84
N THR A 340 -17.43 -30.00 -26.04
CA THR A 340 -16.46 -29.03 -25.53
C THR A 340 -16.82 -28.58 -24.13
N GLU A 341 -16.42 -29.33 -23.11
CA GLU A 341 -16.84 -29.10 -21.71
C GLU A 341 -15.73 -28.58 -20.80
N GLY A 342 -14.60 -28.08 -21.31
CA GLY A 342 -13.50 -27.46 -20.53
C GLY A 342 -13.11 -28.20 -19.25
N LEU A 343 -12.12 -29.09 -19.31
CA LEU A 343 -11.65 -29.83 -18.14
C LEU A 343 -10.91 -28.92 -17.15
N VAL A 344 -10.01 -28.07 -17.65
CA VAL A 344 -9.27 -27.09 -16.88
C VAL A 344 -9.21 -25.79 -17.68
N VAL A 345 -9.50 -24.66 -17.04
CA VAL A 345 -9.30 -23.33 -17.59
C VAL A 345 -8.36 -22.58 -16.68
N THR A 346 -7.24 -22.11 -17.20
CA THR A 346 -6.33 -21.23 -16.46
C THR A 346 -6.15 -19.92 -17.22
N GLY A 347 -5.87 -18.84 -16.51
CA GLY A 347 -5.59 -17.57 -17.17
C GLY A 347 -4.86 -16.59 -16.29
N GLN A 348 -4.18 -15.65 -16.93
CA GLN A 348 -3.50 -14.53 -16.28
C GLN A 348 -4.19 -13.24 -16.71
N LEU A 349 -4.78 -12.53 -15.74
CA LEU A 349 -5.50 -11.29 -15.95
C LEU A 349 -4.55 -10.10 -15.78
N ARG A 350 -4.61 -9.16 -16.71
CA ARG A 350 -3.93 -7.87 -16.60
C ARG A 350 -4.75 -6.76 -17.24
N TYR A 351 -5.39 -5.93 -16.43
CA TYR A 351 -6.21 -4.81 -16.88
C TYR A 351 -6.25 -3.69 -15.84
N ILE A 352 -6.67 -2.51 -16.26
CA ILE A 352 -6.79 -1.34 -15.39
C ILE A 352 -8.15 -1.37 -14.68
N VAL A 353 -8.20 -0.95 -13.42
CA VAL A 353 -9.41 -0.85 -12.58
C VAL A 353 -9.70 0.60 -12.21
N ASP A 354 -10.97 0.90 -11.92
CA ASP A 354 -11.42 2.21 -11.43
C ASP A 354 -11.21 2.38 -9.92
#